data_AF-A0A1I0PIG4-F1
#
_entry.id   AF-A0A1I0PIG4-F1
#
_cell.length_a   1.000
_cell.length_b   1.000
_cell.length_c   1.000
_cell.angle_alpha   90.00
_cell.angle_beta   90.00
_cell.angle_gamma   90.00
#
_symmetry.space_group_name_H-M   'P 1'
#
loop_
_entity.id
_entity.type
_entity.pdbx_description
1 polymer ?
#
loop_
_entity_poly.entity_id
_entity_poly.type
_entity_poly.pdbx_seq_one_letter_code
_entity_poly.pdbx_strand_id
1 'polypeptide(L)'
;MSGLKAVVRRGFAGGGIATLLLAGLFLIGGEPTQPSTLAMTAWLAAVGVALFIAGTRERVILGTRTVGWPRLAAVGIGVLAVGWGIVGFSQLREFETAGGPWLLTAAITLFSLAYFAWFARECWTGGYYLDEETFAVE
;
A
#
# COMPACT_ATOMS: atom_id res chain seq x y z
N MET A 1 5.10 -0.15 -24.21
CA MET A 1 5.22 0.40 -22.84
C MET A 1 5.10 1.93 -22.85
N SER A 2 3.97 2.47 -22.43
CA SER A 2 3.79 3.92 -22.27
C SER A 2 4.70 4.47 -21.15
N GLY A 3 5.15 5.73 -21.26
CA GLY A 3 6.02 6.34 -20.25
C GLY A 3 5.40 6.38 -18.85
N LEU A 4 4.07 6.56 -18.78
CA LEU A 4 3.31 6.57 -17.53
C LEU A 4 3.30 5.19 -16.84
N LYS A 5 3.07 4.10 -17.58
CA LYS A 5 3.16 2.72 -17.04
C LYS A 5 4.52 2.46 -16.40
N ALA A 6 5.60 2.91 -17.03
CA ALA A 6 6.95 2.75 -16.48
C ALA A 6 7.13 3.51 -15.16
N VAL A 7 6.62 4.74 -15.06
CA VAL A 7 6.66 5.56 -13.84
C VAL A 7 5.86 4.91 -12.72
N VAL A 8 4.63 4.48 -13.01
CA VAL A 8 3.75 3.81 -12.03
C VAL A 8 4.40 2.53 -11.50
N ARG A 9 4.94 1.68 -12.39
CA ARG A 9 5.60 0.43 -12.00
C ARG A 9 6.88 0.66 -11.18
N ARG A 10 7.68 1.68 -11.53
CA ARG A 10 8.84 2.07 -10.70
C ARG A 10 8.40 2.63 -9.35
N GLY A 11 7.30 3.40 -9.31
CA GLY A 11 6.68 3.87 -8.08
C GLY A 11 6.29 2.72 -7.16
N PHE A 12 5.67 1.67 -7.71
CA PHE A 12 5.34 0.46 -6.96
C PHE A 12 6.57 -0.31 -6.47
N ALA A 13 7.59 -0.47 -7.32
CA ALA A 13 8.82 -1.12 -6.91
C ALA A 13 9.55 -0.35 -5.80
N GLY A 14 9.70 0.96 -5.97
CA GLY A 14 10.33 1.84 -4.97
C GLY A 14 9.53 1.91 -3.67
N GLY A 15 8.21 2.07 -3.77
CA GLY A 15 7.30 2.04 -2.63
C GLY A 15 7.35 0.72 -1.88
N GLY A 16 7.32 -0.41 -2.61
CA GLY A 16 7.45 -1.75 -2.03
C GLY A 16 8.77 -1.94 -1.28
N ILE A 17 9.90 -1.52 -1.86
CA ILE A 17 11.21 -1.55 -1.18
C ILE A 17 11.17 -0.70 0.10
N ALA A 18 10.67 0.53 0.02
CA ALA A 18 10.58 1.41 1.18
C ALA A 18 9.71 0.79 2.30
N THR A 19 8.58 0.18 1.95
CA THR A 19 7.72 -0.52 2.92
C THR A 19 8.42 -1.74 3.54
N LEU A 20 9.19 -2.51 2.75
CA LEU A 20 9.97 -3.64 3.26
C LEU A 20 11.09 -3.19 4.21
N LEU A 21 11.78 -2.09 3.88
CA LEU A 21 12.77 -1.50 4.77
C LEU A 21 12.12 -1.05 6.09
N LEU A 22 10.94 -0.44 6.01
CA LEU A 22 10.18 -0.06 7.21
C LEU A 22 9.80 -1.29 8.04
N ALA A 23 9.35 -2.39 7.41
CA ALA A 23 9.07 -3.65 8.09
C ALA A 23 10.31 -4.19 8.82
N GLY A 24 11.48 -4.14 8.17
CA GLY A 24 12.76 -4.52 8.76
C GLY A 24 13.16 -3.63 9.94
N LEU A 25 12.93 -2.32 9.84
CA LEU A 25 13.17 -1.38 10.95
C LEU A 25 12.28 -1.69 12.16
N PHE A 26 11.00 -2.00 11.94
CA PHE A 26 10.11 -2.43 13.03
C PHE A 26 10.58 -3.72 13.68
N LEU A 27 11.11 -4.66 12.89
CA LEU A 27 11.60 -5.94 13.40
C LEU A 27 12.87 -5.78 14.25
N ILE A 28 13.77 -4.87 13.87
CA ILE A 28 15.06 -4.65 14.55
C ILE A 28 14.89 -3.71 15.77
N GLY A 29 14.04 -2.68 15.64
CA GLY A 29 13.85 -1.66 16.66
C GLY A 29 12.75 -1.96 17.67
N GLY A 30 11.83 -2.88 17.36
CA GLY A 30 10.75 -3.29 18.26
C GLY A 30 11.12 -4.49 19.14
N GLU A 31 10.28 -4.77 20.13
CA GLU A 31 10.41 -5.98 20.95
C GLU A 31 9.92 -7.20 20.15
N PRO A 32 10.78 -8.20 19.84
CA PRO A 32 10.48 -9.24 18.86
C PRO A 32 9.33 -10.19 19.26
N THR A 33 9.06 -10.29 20.55
CA THR A 33 8.02 -11.15 21.13
C THR A 33 6.69 -10.41 21.30
N GLN A 34 6.67 -9.09 21.08
CA GLN A 34 5.46 -8.30 21.24
C GLN A 34 4.51 -8.52 20.04
N PRO A 35 3.25 -8.96 20.28
CA PRO A 35 2.33 -9.30 19.19
C PRO A 35 2.04 -8.13 18.24
N SER A 36 2.01 -6.90 18.75
CA SER A 36 1.80 -5.68 17.96
C SER A 36 2.95 -5.44 16.97
N THR A 37 4.20 -5.63 17.40
CA THR A 37 5.39 -5.51 16.54
C THR A 37 5.35 -6.54 15.42
N LEU A 38 5.10 -7.81 15.76
CA LEU A 38 5.00 -8.89 14.78
C LEU A 38 3.87 -8.66 13.78
N ALA A 39 2.70 -8.22 14.25
CA ALA A 39 1.57 -7.91 13.38
C ALA A 39 1.89 -6.76 12.43
N MET A 40 2.52 -5.69 12.93
CA MET A 40 2.90 -4.52 12.13
C MET A 40 3.96 -4.88 11.09
N THR A 41 5.01 -5.61 11.48
CA THR A 41 6.05 -6.10 10.59
C THR A 41 5.48 -7.02 9.53
N ALA A 42 4.63 -7.99 9.89
CA ALA A 42 4.02 -8.92 8.94
C ALA A 42 3.12 -8.20 7.94
N TRP A 43 2.32 -7.23 8.40
CA TRP A 43 1.48 -6.41 7.54
C TRP A 43 2.30 -5.58 6.55
N LEU A 44 3.30 -4.84 7.03
CA LEU A 44 4.19 -4.05 6.18
C LEU A 44 4.96 -4.94 5.20
N ALA A 45 5.43 -6.10 5.63
CA ALA A 45 6.10 -7.05 4.76
C ALA A 45 5.17 -7.55 3.65
N ALA A 46 3.94 -7.94 3.98
CA ALA A 46 2.95 -8.39 3.01
C ALA A 46 2.62 -7.30 1.97
N VAL A 47 2.40 -6.05 2.42
CA VAL A 47 2.17 -4.91 1.52
C VAL A 47 3.40 -4.67 0.65
N GLY A 48 4.59 -4.59 1.26
CA GLY A 48 5.83 -4.30 0.55
C GLY A 48 6.15 -5.33 -0.53
N VAL A 49 5.97 -6.62 -0.23
CA VAL A 49 6.09 -7.71 -1.21
C VAL A 49 5.08 -7.55 -2.34
N ALA A 50 3.81 -7.30 -2.04
CA ALA A 50 2.76 -7.15 -3.05
C ALA A 50 3.06 -6.00 -4.02
N LEU A 51 3.42 -4.83 -3.49
CA LEU A 51 3.78 -3.65 -4.31
C LEU A 51 5.06 -3.88 -5.11
N PHE A 52 6.08 -4.49 -4.50
CA PHE A 52 7.34 -4.77 -5.19
C PHE A 52 7.14 -5.75 -6.36
N ILE A 53 6.35 -6.81 -6.15
CA ILE A 53 6.02 -7.76 -7.22
C ILE A 53 5.20 -7.07 -8.31
N ALA A 54 4.21 -6.25 -7.96
CA ALA A 54 3.43 -5.50 -8.94
C ALA A 54 4.29 -4.50 -9.76
N GLY A 55 5.31 -3.91 -9.15
CA GLY A 55 6.27 -3.05 -9.85
C GLY A 55 7.19 -3.83 -10.79
N THR A 56 7.60 -5.04 -10.44
CA THR A 56 8.66 -5.78 -11.16
C THR A 56 8.15 -6.85 -12.13
N ARG A 57 6.99 -7.45 -11.88
CA ARG A 57 6.40 -8.53 -12.68
C ARG A 57 5.10 -8.07 -13.31
N GLU A 58 4.90 -8.36 -14.60
CA GLU A 58 3.63 -8.04 -15.29
C GLU A 58 2.52 -9.05 -14.98
N ARG A 59 2.88 -10.33 -14.84
CA ARG A 59 1.96 -11.43 -14.51
C ARG A 59 2.55 -12.24 -13.37
N VAL A 60 1.69 -12.67 -12.45
CA VAL A 60 2.03 -13.54 -11.33
C VAL A 60 1.12 -14.75 -11.38
N ILE A 61 1.70 -15.94 -11.26
CA ILE A 61 0.94 -17.19 -11.18
C ILE A 61 0.56 -17.40 -9.72
N LEU A 62 -0.74 -17.34 -9.41
CA LEU A 62 -1.30 -17.71 -8.11
C LEU A 62 -2.07 -19.03 -8.27
N GLY A 63 -1.41 -20.13 -7.93
CA GLY A 63 -1.94 -21.48 -8.13
C GLY A 63 -2.15 -21.75 -9.62
N THR A 64 -3.41 -21.92 -10.04
CA THR A 64 -3.79 -22.20 -11.44
C THR A 64 -4.17 -20.94 -12.24
N ARG A 65 -4.22 -19.75 -11.61
CA ARG A 65 -4.62 -18.51 -12.27
C ARG A 65 -3.45 -17.56 -12.45
N THR A 66 -3.36 -16.94 -13.63
CA THR A 66 -2.46 -15.81 -13.88
C THR A 66 -3.18 -14.51 -13.50
N VAL A 67 -2.56 -13.75 -12.61
CA VAL A 67 -3.06 -12.45 -12.15
C VAL A 67 -2.12 -11.37 -12.68
N GLY A 68 -2.69 -10.38 -13.35
CA GLY A 68 -1.97 -9.20 -13.80
C GLY A 68 -1.54 -8.32 -12.64
N TRP A 69 -0.42 -7.62 -12.82
CA TRP A 69 0.11 -6.68 -11.83
C TRP A 69 -0.88 -5.62 -11.31
N PRO A 70 -1.87 -5.09 -12.09
CA PRO A 70 -2.78 -4.06 -11.57
C PRO A 70 -3.65 -4.58 -10.43
N ARG A 71 -4.14 -5.82 -10.54
CA ARG A 71 -4.95 -6.44 -9.49
C ARG A 71 -4.13 -6.71 -8.25
N LEU A 72 -2.87 -7.12 -8.40
CA LEU A 72 -1.98 -7.32 -7.27
C LEU A 72 -1.67 -6.00 -6.56
N ALA A 73 -1.40 -4.93 -7.32
CA ALA A 73 -1.22 -3.58 -6.78
C ALA A 73 -2.47 -3.11 -6.03
N ALA A 74 -3.65 -3.29 -6.62
CA ALA A 74 -4.92 -2.92 -5.99
C ALA A 74 -5.12 -3.60 -4.63
N VAL A 75 -4.83 -4.90 -4.53
CA VAL A 75 -4.89 -5.64 -3.25
C VAL A 75 -3.85 -5.11 -2.26
N GLY A 76 -2.60 -4.92 -2.70
CA GLY A 76 -1.54 -4.38 -1.85
C GLY A 76 -1.88 -3.00 -1.28
N ILE A 77 -2.36 -2.08 -2.12
CA ILE A 77 -2.82 -0.75 -1.71
C ILE A 77 -4.04 -0.85 -0.79
N GLY A 78 -4.99 -1.74 -1.07
CA GLY A 78 -6.15 -1.95 -0.22
C GLY A 78 -5.77 -2.41 1.19
N VAL A 79 -4.85 -3.37 1.30
CA VAL A 79 -4.31 -3.84 2.59
C VAL A 79 -3.53 -2.72 3.30
N LEU A 80 -2.77 -1.92 2.55
CA LEU A 80 -2.08 -0.74 3.08
C LEU A 80 -3.08 0.29 3.63
N ALA A 81 -4.17 0.55 2.92
CA ALA A 81 -5.20 1.49 3.36
C ALA A 81 -5.83 1.04 4.67
N VAL A 82 -6.20 -0.25 4.80
CA VAL A 82 -6.79 -0.79 6.02
C VAL A 82 -5.86 -0.60 7.22
N GLY A 83 -4.60 -1.01 7.10
CA GLY A 83 -3.66 -0.86 8.23
C GLY A 83 -3.33 0.61 8.52
N TRP A 84 -3.18 1.46 7.50
CA TRP A 84 -2.98 2.90 7.69
C TRP A 84 -4.16 3.55 8.42
N GLY A 85 -5.39 3.15 8.08
CA GLY A 85 -6.58 3.59 8.79
C GLY A 85 -6.55 3.20 10.26
N ILE A 86 -6.24 1.93 10.56
CA ILE A 86 -6.13 1.44 11.95
C ILE A 86 -5.10 2.27 12.74
N VAL A 87 -3.91 2.51 12.16
CA VAL A 87 -2.84 3.30 12.80
C VAL A 87 -3.23 4.75 13.00
N GLY A 88 -3.82 5.39 11.98
CA GLY A 88 -4.26 6.78 12.07
C GLY A 88 -5.35 6.97 13.14
N PHE A 89 -6.35 6.08 13.15
CA PHE A 89 -7.41 6.13 14.15
C PHE A 89 -6.93 5.77 15.56
N SER A 90 -5.92 4.92 15.72
CA SER A 90 -5.33 4.67 17.04
C SER A 90 -4.59 5.90 17.56
N GLN A 91 -3.80 6.57 16.73
CA GLN A 91 -3.09 7.80 17.12
C GLN A 91 -4.03 8.94 17.50
N LEU A 92 -5.20 9.05 16.85
CA LEU A 92 -6.19 10.05 17.22
C LEU A 92 -6.68 9.94 18.67
N ARG A 93 -6.57 8.76 19.29
CA ARG A 93 -6.93 8.56 20.71
C ARG A 93 -5.87 9.09 21.68
N GLU A 94 -4.66 9.32 21.19
CA GLU A 94 -3.54 9.83 21.99
C GLU A 94 -3.53 11.36 22.06
N PHE A 95 -4.25 12.02 21.16
CA PHE A 95 -4.33 13.49 21.10
C PHE A 95 -5.61 14.03 21.75
N GLU A 96 -5.52 15.25 22.25
CA GLU A 96 -6.69 16.02 22.66
C GLU A 96 -7.63 16.23 21.48
N THR A 97 -8.92 15.90 21.66
CA THR A 97 -9.92 15.98 20.60
C THR A 97 -10.06 17.42 20.11
N ALA A 98 -10.10 17.61 18.78
CA ALA A 98 -10.13 18.90 18.12
C ALA A 98 -8.91 19.82 18.35
N GLY A 99 -7.85 19.32 19.00
CA GLY A 99 -6.55 19.99 19.03
C GLY A 99 -5.89 19.99 17.65
N GLY A 100 -4.91 20.88 17.44
CA GLY A 100 -4.17 20.99 16.17
C GLY A 100 -3.59 19.66 15.67
N PRO A 101 -2.83 18.90 16.49
CA PRO A 101 -2.29 17.59 16.10
C PRO A 101 -3.37 16.55 15.78
N TRP A 102 -4.51 16.60 16.48
CA TRP A 102 -5.64 15.72 16.23
C TRP A 102 -6.26 16.00 14.86
N LEU A 103 -6.54 17.27 14.56
CA LEU A 103 -7.12 17.68 13.27
C LEU A 103 -6.18 17.36 12.10
N LEU A 104 -4.88 17.60 12.27
CA LEU A 104 -3.89 17.28 11.25
C LEU A 104 -3.78 15.79 10.99
N THR A 105 -3.69 14.98 12.05
CA THR A 105 -3.67 13.51 11.95
C THR A 105 -4.94 13.01 11.26
N ALA A 106 -6.11 13.51 11.67
CA ALA A 106 -7.39 13.12 11.07
C ALA A 106 -7.44 13.47 9.57
N ALA A 107 -7.02 14.68 9.21
CA ALA A 107 -7.00 15.12 7.81
C ALA A 107 -6.06 14.26 6.96
N ILE A 108 -4.84 13.98 7.44
CA ILE A 108 -3.87 13.13 6.74
C ILE A 108 -4.40 11.70 6.60
N THR A 109 -4.92 11.11 7.68
CA THR A 109 -5.46 9.75 7.64
C THR A 109 -6.61 9.63 6.65
N LEU A 110 -7.58 10.56 6.69
CA LEU A 110 -8.71 10.55 5.76
C LEU A 110 -8.28 10.78 4.32
N PHE A 111 -7.37 11.72 4.08
CA PHE A 111 -6.83 11.98 2.75
C PHE A 111 -6.11 10.75 2.19
N SER A 112 -5.21 10.14 2.96
CA SER A 112 -4.49 8.93 2.55
C SER A 112 -5.45 7.77 2.29
N LEU A 113 -6.45 7.56 3.14
CA LEU A 113 -7.47 6.52 2.93
C LEU A 113 -8.25 6.74 1.63
N ALA A 114 -8.73 7.96 1.39
CA ALA A 114 -9.46 8.30 0.18
C ALA A 114 -8.56 8.12 -1.07
N TYR A 115 -7.32 8.58 -1.00
CA TYR A 115 -6.36 8.45 -2.09
C TYR A 115 -6.03 6.98 -2.38
N PHE A 116 -5.73 6.17 -1.36
CA PHE A 116 -5.42 4.76 -1.53
C PHE A 116 -6.63 3.97 -2.02
N ALA A 117 -7.83 4.24 -1.51
CA ALA A 117 -9.06 3.59 -1.98
C ALA A 117 -9.35 3.92 -3.45
N TRP A 118 -9.22 5.19 -3.83
CA TRP A 118 -9.37 5.62 -5.22
C TRP A 118 -8.32 4.96 -6.12
N PHE A 119 -7.04 4.98 -5.73
CA PHE A 119 -5.97 4.44 -6.56
C PHE A 119 -6.02 2.89 -6.65
N ALA A 120 -6.40 2.21 -5.57
CA ALA A 120 -6.67 0.77 -5.59
C ALA A 120 -7.82 0.44 -6.53
N ARG A 121 -8.88 1.27 -6.55
CA ARG A 121 -9.99 1.12 -7.49
C ARG A 121 -9.53 1.28 -8.94
N GLU A 122 -8.75 2.32 -9.25
CA GLU A 122 -8.17 2.51 -10.59
C GLU A 122 -7.37 1.28 -11.03
N CYS A 123 -6.51 0.76 -10.16
CA CYS A 123 -5.74 -0.45 -10.43
C CYS A 123 -6.62 -1.70 -10.62
N TRP A 124 -7.76 -1.79 -9.90
CA TRP A 124 -8.67 -2.92 -9.98
C TRP A 124 -9.52 -2.91 -11.25
N THR A 125 -10.01 -1.73 -11.65
CA THR A 125 -10.83 -1.54 -12.86
C THR A 125 -10.02 -1.43 -14.14
N GLY A 126 -8.70 -1.25 -14.03
CA GLY A 126 -7.79 -1.16 -15.17
C GLY A 126 -7.71 0.24 -15.78
N GLY A 127 -7.98 1.30 -15.00
CA GLY A 127 -7.95 2.68 -15.47
C GLY A 127 -9.33 3.21 -15.85
N TYR A 128 -10.05 3.78 -14.89
CA TYR A 128 -11.33 4.47 -15.14
C TYR A 128 -11.10 5.96 -15.38
N TYR A 129 -10.22 6.59 -14.59
CA TYR A 129 -9.77 7.97 -14.78
C TYR A 129 -8.35 8.06 -15.36
N LEU A 130 -7.53 7.04 -15.13
CA LEU A 130 -6.22 6.89 -15.74
C LEU A 130 -6.32 6.05 -17.02
N ASP A 131 -5.48 6.36 -18.01
CA ASP A 131 -5.48 5.68 -19.31
C ASP A 131 -5.36 4.15 -19.17
N GLU A 132 -6.24 3.40 -19.82
CA GLU A 132 -6.34 1.94 -19.76
C GLU A 132 -5.04 1.27 -20.21
N GLU A 133 -4.32 1.88 -21.17
CA GLU A 133 -3.00 1.43 -21.60
C GLU A 133 -1.97 1.40 -20.46
N THR A 134 -2.18 2.20 -19.41
CA THR A 134 -1.32 2.22 -18.23
C THR A 134 -1.40 0.90 -17.47
N PHE A 135 -2.58 0.27 -17.43
CA PHE A 135 -2.84 -0.96 -16.68
C PHE A 135 -2.91 -2.21 -17.56
N ALA A 136 -2.88 -2.04 -18.89
CA ALA A 136 -2.79 -3.14 -19.82
C ALA A 136 -1.61 -4.06 -19.50
N VAL A 137 -1.88 -5.37 -19.53
CA VAL A 137 -0.89 -6.43 -19.30
C VAL A 137 -0.58 -7.07 -20.64
N GLU A 138 0.67 -6.97 -21.06
CA GLU A 138 1.17 -7.55 -22.31
C GLU A 138 1.42 -9.07 -22.14
#